data_AF-A0A926P0B2-F1
#
_entry.id   AF-A0A926P0B2-F1
#
_cell.length_a   1.000
_cell.length_b   1.000
_cell.length_c   1.000
_cell.angle_alpha   90.00
_cell.angle_beta   90.00
_cell.angle_gamma   90.00
#
_symmetry.space_group_name_H-M   'P 1'
#
loop_
_entity.id
_entity.type
_entity.pdbx_description
1 polymer ?
#
loop_
_entity_poly.entity_id
_entity_poly.type
_entity_poly.pdbx_seq_one_letter_code
_entity_poly.pdbx_strand_id
1 'polypeptide(L)'
;MTQAELIAALPDGRLPPDLMTLGPSDLLLAFGVGLIVSALLSMLLAPFVRRRPSRKALIRATRGLPPEERLLAIAKIVGRLPEELRPAAYRRAALPDDRTVERIALKARPKRK
;
A
#
# COMPACT_ATOMS: atom_id res chain seq x y z
N MET A 1 26.03 -34.96 -54.23
CA MET A 1 25.52 -34.67 -52.88
C MET A 1 24.02 -34.60 -52.93
N THR A 2 23.34 -35.41 -52.12
CA THR A 2 21.87 -35.45 -52.06
C THR A 2 21.34 -34.52 -50.97
N GLN A 3 20.08 -34.09 -51.07
CA GLN A 3 19.44 -33.23 -50.07
C GLN A 3 19.49 -33.84 -48.65
N ALA A 4 19.44 -35.17 -48.55
CA ALA A 4 19.54 -35.89 -47.29
C ALA A 4 20.94 -35.75 -46.64
N GLU A 5 22.01 -35.77 -47.45
CA GLU A 5 23.38 -35.57 -46.97
C GLU A 5 23.62 -34.15 -46.44
N LEU A 6 22.96 -33.15 -47.04
CA LEU A 6 23.01 -31.77 -46.56
C LEU A 6 22.30 -31.60 -45.23
N ILE A 7 21.14 -32.23 -45.04
CA ILE A 7 20.38 -32.16 -43.78
C ILE A 7 21.14 -32.85 -42.63
N ALA A 8 21.80 -33.98 -42.91
CA ALA A 8 22.63 -34.69 -41.94
C ALA A 8 23.94 -33.97 -41.57
N ALA A 9 24.40 -33.04 -42.42
CA ALA A 9 25.60 -32.24 -42.19
C ALA A 9 25.32 -30.92 -41.43
N LEU A 10 24.06 -30.62 -41.10
CA LEU A 10 23.76 -29.47 -40.24
C LEU A 10 24.19 -29.78 -38.80
N PRO A 11 24.96 -28.91 -38.13
CA PRO A 11 25.31 -29.10 -36.73
C PRO A 11 24.06 -29.05 -35.85
N ASP A 12 23.97 -29.99 -34.90
CA ASP A 12 22.89 -30.08 -33.93
C ASP A 12 22.83 -28.81 -33.07
N GLY A 13 21.79 -28.00 -33.30
CA GLY A 13 21.41 -26.92 -32.40
C GLY A 13 22.18 -25.62 -32.58
N ARG A 14 21.49 -24.59 -33.10
CA ARG A 14 21.96 -23.19 -33.11
C ARG A 14 21.90 -22.50 -31.74
N LEU A 15 21.80 -23.26 -30.66
CA LEU A 15 21.69 -22.74 -29.30
C LEU A 15 23.02 -22.92 -28.58
N PRO A 16 23.54 -21.89 -27.89
CA PRO A 16 24.67 -22.03 -26.99
C PRO A 16 24.47 -23.24 -26.06
N PRO A 17 25.51 -24.03 -25.78
CA PRO A 17 25.41 -25.26 -24.99
C PRO A 17 24.79 -25.01 -23.61
N ASP A 18 25.04 -23.84 -23.02
CA ASP A 18 24.48 -23.40 -21.73
C ASP A 18 22.94 -23.27 -21.74
N LEU A 19 22.33 -23.09 -22.92
CA LEU A 19 20.89 -23.02 -23.12
C LEU A 19 20.28 -24.36 -23.54
N MET A 20 21.10 -25.33 -23.98
CA MET A 20 20.63 -26.68 -24.27
C MET A 20 20.36 -27.51 -23.01
N THR A 21 20.95 -27.12 -21.87
CA THR A 21 20.74 -27.77 -20.57
C THR A 21 19.54 -27.23 -19.80
N LEU A 22 18.95 -26.12 -20.25
CA LEU A 22 17.88 -25.45 -19.52
C LEU A 22 16.55 -26.20 -19.71
N GLY A 23 16.22 -27.04 -18.74
CA GLY A 23 15.00 -27.84 -18.76
C GLY A 23 13.76 -27.04 -18.37
N PRO A 24 12.56 -27.57 -18.62
CA PRO A 24 11.30 -26.97 -18.13
C PRO A 24 11.26 -26.88 -16.61
N SER A 25 11.93 -27.80 -15.90
CA SER A 25 12.12 -27.76 -14.45
C SER A 25 12.92 -26.53 -14.00
N ASP A 26 13.95 -26.17 -14.74
CA ASP A 26 14.83 -25.05 -14.38
C ASP A 26 14.12 -23.71 -14.58
N LEU A 27 13.28 -23.63 -15.61
CA LEU A 27 12.39 -22.49 -15.82
C LEU A 27 11.36 -22.34 -14.68
N LEU A 28 10.76 -23.45 -14.25
CA LEU A 28 9.84 -23.48 -13.10
C LEU A 28 10.53 -23.06 -11.80
N LEU A 29 11.75 -23.56 -11.56
CA LEU A 29 12.56 -23.16 -10.41
C LEU A 29 12.93 -21.68 -10.45
N ALA A 30 13.44 -21.19 -11.58
CA ALA A 30 13.79 -19.78 -11.76
C ALA A 30 12.58 -18.86 -11.55
N PHE A 31 11.41 -19.27 -12.05
CA PHE A 31 10.16 -18.54 -11.83
C PHE A 31 9.76 -18.51 -10.35
N GLY A 32 9.79 -19.66 -9.67
CA GLY A 32 9.48 -19.75 -8.24
C GLY A 32 10.42 -18.91 -7.38
N VAL A 33 11.72 -18.98 -7.65
CA VAL A 33 12.74 -18.15 -6.99
C VAL A 33 12.48 -16.67 -7.26
N GLY A 34 12.17 -16.31 -8.50
CA GLY A 34 11.80 -14.94 -8.88
C GLY A 34 10.59 -14.41 -8.11
N LEU A 35 9.55 -15.23 -7.91
CA LEU A 35 8.38 -14.88 -7.11
C LEU A 35 8.74 -14.64 -5.63
N ILE A 36 9.56 -15.51 -5.04
CA ILE A 36 10.01 -15.37 -3.65
C ILE A 36 10.80 -14.08 -3.47
N VAL A 37 11.76 -13.81 -4.35
CA VAL A 37 12.56 -12.58 -4.33
C VAL A 37 11.67 -11.34 -4.50
N SER A 38 10.71 -11.38 -5.42
CA SER A 38 9.77 -10.28 -5.64
C SER A 38 8.87 -10.02 -4.43
N ALA A 39 8.40 -11.08 -3.76
CA ALA A 39 7.61 -10.98 -2.53
C ALA A 39 8.41 -10.35 -1.38
N LEU A 40 9.67 -10.79 -1.20
CA LEU A 40 10.59 -10.22 -0.20
C LEU A 40 10.85 -8.73 -0.46
N LEU A 41 11.15 -8.36 -1.71
CA LEU A 41 11.33 -6.96 -2.10
C LEU A 41 10.06 -6.15 -1.87
N SER A 42 8.89 -6.68 -2.25
CA SER A 42 7.61 -6.00 -2.05
C SER A 42 7.31 -5.78 -0.56
N MET A 43 7.63 -6.75 0.29
CA MET A 43 7.47 -6.62 1.74
C MET A 43 8.42 -5.56 2.33
N LEU A 44 9.65 -5.51 1.83
CA LEU A 44 10.64 -4.51 2.23
C LEU A 44 10.26 -3.10 1.75
N LEU A 45 9.67 -2.98 0.56
CA LEU A 45 9.21 -1.72 -0.02
C LEU A 45 7.81 -1.30 0.49
N ALA A 46 7.02 -2.22 1.04
CA ALA A 46 5.67 -1.96 1.53
C ALA A 46 5.56 -0.74 2.46
N PRO A 47 6.43 -0.50 3.47
CA PRO A 47 6.32 0.69 4.31
C PRO A 47 6.57 2.01 3.54
N PHE A 48 7.35 1.98 2.46
CA PHE A 48 7.66 3.16 1.66
C PHE A 48 6.58 3.45 0.61
N VAL A 49 5.96 2.40 0.07
CA VAL A 49 4.92 2.51 -0.98
C VAL A 49 3.50 2.53 -0.40
N ARG A 50 3.30 2.08 0.85
CA ARG A 50 2.00 2.14 1.53
C ARG A 50 1.51 3.59 1.58
N ARG A 51 0.47 3.87 0.81
CA ARG A 51 -0.27 5.14 0.86
C ARG A 51 -0.72 5.38 2.30
N ARG A 52 -0.15 6.39 2.95
CA ARG A 52 -0.67 6.87 4.22
C ARG A 52 -2.10 7.37 3.99
N PRO A 53 -3.11 6.91 4.75
CA PRO A 53 -4.46 7.38 4.59
C PRO A 53 -4.48 8.91 4.78
N SER A 54 -5.13 9.61 3.87
CA SER A 54 -5.21 11.07 3.96
C SER A 54 -5.91 11.47 5.26
N ARG A 55 -5.52 12.60 5.85
CA ARG A 55 -6.13 13.11 7.08
C ARG A 55 -7.65 13.26 6.95
N LYS A 56 -8.13 13.63 5.75
CA LYS A 56 -9.56 13.70 5.42
C LYS A 56 -10.25 12.34 5.48
N ALA A 57 -9.60 11.28 5.01
CA ALA A 57 -10.12 9.92 5.11
C ALA A 57 -10.20 9.44 6.57
N LEU A 58 -9.16 9.72 7.37
CA LEU A 58 -9.12 9.37 8.79
C LEU A 58 -10.23 10.07 9.58
N ILE A 59 -10.46 11.38 9.36
CA ILE A 59 -11.53 12.11 10.03
C ILE A 59 -12.89 11.59 9.58
N ARG A 60 -13.09 11.29 8.30
CA ARG A 60 -14.35 10.72 7.80
C ARG A 60 -14.65 9.34 8.39
N ALA A 61 -13.62 8.53 8.63
CA ALA A 61 -13.75 7.23 9.28
C ALA A 61 -14.23 7.33 10.74
N THR A 62 -14.24 8.52 11.35
CA THR A 62 -14.80 8.74 12.69
C THR A 62 -16.33 8.96 12.69
N ARG A 63 -16.97 9.00 11.52
CA ARG A 63 -18.44 9.09 11.44
C ARG A 63 -19.08 7.82 11.98
N GLY A 64 -20.21 7.97 12.67
CA GLY A 64 -20.93 6.86 13.31
C GLY A 64 -20.39 6.45 14.68
N LEU A 65 -19.26 7.00 15.12
CA LEU A 65 -18.82 6.85 16.51
C LEU A 65 -19.72 7.68 17.46
N PRO A 66 -19.87 7.24 18.71
CA PRO A 66 -20.45 8.06 19.76
C PRO A 66 -19.77 9.43 19.86
N PRO A 67 -20.50 10.51 20.22
CA PRO A 67 -19.98 11.88 20.19
C PRO A 67 -18.65 12.07 20.93
N GLU A 68 -18.52 11.46 22.12
CA GLU A 68 -17.34 11.57 22.96
C GLU A 68 -16.13 10.84 22.37
N GLU A 69 -16.34 9.60 21.91
CA GLU A 69 -15.32 8.78 21.24
C GLU A 69 -14.82 9.45 19.96
N ARG A 70 -15.74 10.07 19.22
CA ARG A 70 -15.43 10.80 18.01
C ARG A 70 -14.53 12.00 18.28
N LEU A 71 -14.83 12.81 19.30
CA LEU A 71 -14.01 13.95 19.68
C LEU A 71 -12.59 13.53 20.08
N LEU A 72 -12.47 12.42 20.83
CA LEU A 72 -11.19 11.85 21.22
C LEU A 72 -10.40 11.30 20.03
N ALA A 73 -11.07 10.59 19.10
CA ALA A 73 -10.46 10.10 17.87
C ALA A 73 -9.94 11.26 17.00
N ILE A 74 -10.72 12.34 16.86
CA ILE A 74 -10.30 13.56 16.15
C ILE A 74 -9.09 14.19 16.83
N ALA A 75 -9.10 14.31 18.17
CA ALA A 75 -7.97 14.86 18.91
C ALA A 75 -6.68 14.04 18.70
N LYS A 76 -6.77 12.70 18.64
CA LYS A 76 -5.63 11.81 18.31
C LYS A 76 -5.11 12.02 16.89
N ILE A 77 -6.00 12.16 15.90
CA ILE A 77 -5.63 12.38 14.49
C ILE A 77 -4.96 13.75 14.30
N VAL A 78 -5.48 14.78 14.97
CA VAL A 78 -4.98 16.16 14.85
C VAL A 78 -3.78 16.45 15.78
N GLY A 79 -3.62 15.65 16.84
CA GLY A 79 -2.65 15.86 17.91
C GLY A 79 -3.08 16.90 18.96
N ARG A 80 -4.31 17.43 18.86
CA ARG A 80 -4.96 18.33 19.82
C ARG A 80 -6.46 18.41 19.55
N LEU A 81 -7.25 18.76 20.56
CA LEU A 81 -8.67 19.07 20.37
C LEU A 81 -8.85 20.51 19.85
N PRO A 82 -9.51 20.71 18.69
CA PRO A 82 -9.82 22.04 18.17
C PRO A 82 -10.65 22.86 19.16
N GLU A 83 -10.40 24.17 19.24
CA GLU A 83 -11.03 25.04 20.24
C GLU A 83 -12.54 25.10 20.09
N GLU A 84 -13.01 25.13 18.84
CA GLU A 84 -14.42 25.13 18.46
C GLU A 84 -15.16 23.85 18.91
N LEU A 85 -14.43 22.74 19.19
CA LEU A 85 -14.99 21.48 19.67
C LEU A 85 -14.84 21.27 21.20
N ARG A 86 -14.09 22.13 21.89
CA ARG A 86 -13.94 22.06 23.36
C ARG A 86 -15.25 22.18 24.13
N PRO A 87 -16.22 23.04 23.73
CA PRO A 87 -17.51 23.12 24.42
C PRO A 87 -18.27 21.78 24.39
N ALA A 88 -18.23 21.08 23.26
CA ALA A 88 -18.88 19.77 23.14
C ALA A 88 -18.19 18.71 24.01
N ALA A 89 -16.86 18.78 24.14
CA ALA A 89 -16.09 17.84 24.97
C ALA A 89 -16.23 18.09 26.48
N TYR A 90 -16.19 19.36 26.92
CA TYR A 90 -16.02 19.69 28.35
C TYR A 90 -17.22 20.40 28.97
N ARG A 91 -18.11 20.99 28.17
CA ARG A 91 -19.25 21.78 28.67
C ARG A 91 -20.60 21.12 28.36
N ARG A 92 -20.60 19.83 27.98
CA ARG A 92 -21.79 19.07 27.53
C ARG A 92 -22.62 19.82 26.47
N ALA A 93 -21.99 20.67 25.66
CA ALA A 93 -22.66 21.27 24.52
C ALA A 93 -23.00 20.18 23.49
N ALA A 94 -24.11 20.34 22.78
CA ALA A 94 -24.47 19.41 21.71
C ALA A 94 -23.35 19.37 20.65
N LEU A 95 -23.03 18.17 20.17
CA LEU A 95 -22.04 18.02 19.11
C LEU A 95 -22.58 18.68 17.82
N PRO A 96 -21.79 19.52 17.14
CA PRO A 96 -22.18 20.05 15.84
C PRO A 96 -22.38 18.94 14.80
N ASP A 97 -23.08 19.26 13.71
CA ASP A 97 -23.26 18.34 12.57
C ASP A 97 -21.92 17.79 12.04
N ASP A 98 -21.97 16.58 11.50
CA ASP A 98 -20.82 15.83 11.00
C ASP A 98 -19.95 16.63 10.04
N ARG A 99 -20.58 17.37 9.11
CA ARG A 99 -19.85 18.19 8.12
C ARG A 99 -19.12 19.35 8.77
N THR A 100 -19.73 19.93 9.80
CA THR A 100 -19.15 21.03 10.56
C THR A 100 -17.95 20.53 11.35
N VAL A 101 -18.08 19.41 12.07
CA VAL A 101 -16.98 18.78 12.81
C VAL A 101 -15.79 18.48 11.89
N GLU A 102 -16.04 17.93 10.69
CA GLU A 102 -15.00 17.65 9.70
C GLU A 102 -14.27 18.91 9.23
N ARG A 103 -15.03 19.97 8.92
CA ARG A 103 -14.46 21.25 8.48
C ARG A 103 -13.55 21.85 9.55
N ILE A 104 -13.99 21.82 10.82
CA ILE A 104 -13.22 22.30 11.96
C ILE A 104 -11.93 21.48 12.13
N ALA A 105 -12.04 20.15 12.09
CA ALA A 105 -10.91 19.25 12.24
C ALA A 105 -9.87 19.38 11.10
N LEU A 106 -10.33 19.64 9.87
CA LEU A 106 -9.46 19.88 8.71
C LEU A 106 -8.78 21.26 8.76
N LYS A 107 -9.49 22.29 9.23
CA LYS A 107 -8.94 23.65 9.42
C LYS A 107 -7.87 23.69 10.51
N ALA A 108 -7.97 22.83 11.52
CA ALA A 108 -6.99 22.75 12.59
C ALA A 108 -5.61 22.38 12.03
N ARG A 109 -4.65 23.31 12.11
CA ARG A 109 -3.25 23.01 11.76
C ARG A 109 -2.74 21.88 12.63
N PRO A 110 -2.09 20.85 12.04
CA PRO A 110 -1.47 19.79 12.81
C PRO A 110 -0.42 20.42 13.72
N LYS A 111 -0.28 19.89 14.95
CA LYS A 111 0.88 20.21 15.76
C LYS A 111 2.08 19.67 14.96
N ARG A 112 2.95 20.55 14.44
CA ARG A 112 4.25 20.13 13.89
C ARG A 112 4.93 19.33 15.01
N LYS A 113 5.15 18.04 14.76
CA LYS A 113 5.99 17.21 15.61
C LYS A 113 7.44 17.62 15.40
#